data_AF-A0A173UZS9-F1
#
_entry.id   AF-A0A173UZS9-F1
#
_cell.length_a   1.000
_cell.length_b   1.000
_cell.length_c   1.000
_cell.angle_alpha   90.00
_cell.angle_beta   90.00
_cell.angle_gamma   90.00
#
_symmetry.space_group_name_H-M   'P 1'
#
loop_
_entity.id
_entity.type
_entity.pdbx_description
1 polymer ?
#
loop_
_entity_poly.entity_id
_entity_poly.type
_entity_poly.pdbx_seq_one_letter_code
_entity_poly.pdbx_strand_id
1 'polypeptide(L)'
;MVILNDYLYSGDTVLRILHNYIKDLRKDAKKTGNEIDMIHCNFLLQIQELLEHNDFLTAQSQKMREFYKYMAKEYPFMAFTFKGRIKSLIRAEEKFNGYVVEFIYDYYEEHGKYPSIAEVKKRLSCFRDLIAYRIIISVPRCHLNSEEDREEQERKYLYQIANVLPGFLEEQGFSAEPAMGIKESTSPLLNESVKPYYRDYICSHSSNNYQSLHITFYDNSSRCYMEVQLRTKMMDDIAEIGSANHIGYEKEQEHERARRDAIPEGECLYFDEAYERGMKLLNLKLAELDVNMFSAVNNSLINDGCGLYRGRLILPYEHLSRFQNDLID
;
A
#
# COMPACT_ATOMS: atom_id res chain seq x y z
N MET A 1 -28.00 -1.76 1.23
CA MET A 1 -26.55 -1.81 1.07
C MET A 1 -26.16 -2.25 -0.34
N VAL A 2 -25.41 -1.41 -1.03
CA VAL A 2 -24.74 -1.74 -2.30
C VAL A 2 -23.34 -2.30 -2.01
N ILE A 3 -22.93 -3.36 -2.70
CA ILE A 3 -21.63 -4.04 -2.50
C ILE A 3 -20.90 -4.26 -3.83
N LEU A 4 -19.57 -4.29 -3.79
CA LEU A 4 -18.73 -4.54 -4.97
C LEU A 4 -19.04 -5.90 -5.61
N ASN A 5 -19.34 -6.93 -4.81
CA ASN A 5 -19.58 -8.30 -5.27
C ASN A 5 -20.67 -8.38 -6.36
N ASP A 6 -21.67 -7.51 -6.32
CA ASP A 6 -22.80 -7.53 -7.27
C ASP A 6 -22.37 -7.24 -8.73
N TYR A 7 -21.15 -6.73 -8.91
CA TYR A 7 -20.62 -6.31 -10.21
C TYR A 7 -19.49 -7.20 -10.74
N LEU A 8 -19.07 -8.24 -10.00
CA LEU A 8 -17.87 -9.04 -10.35
C LEU A 8 -18.15 -10.25 -11.25
N TYR A 9 -19.36 -10.37 -11.81
CA TYR A 9 -19.84 -11.58 -12.50
C TYR A 9 -20.50 -11.31 -13.87
N SER A 10 -20.20 -10.17 -14.49
CA SER A 10 -20.86 -9.72 -15.73
C SER A 10 -19.95 -9.67 -16.97
N GLY A 11 -18.69 -10.07 -16.82
CA GLY A 11 -17.66 -9.93 -17.87
C GLY A 11 -17.25 -8.47 -18.12
N ASP A 12 -17.68 -7.54 -17.27
CA ASP A 12 -17.39 -6.12 -17.42
C ASP A 12 -15.91 -5.82 -17.12
N THR A 13 -15.42 -4.71 -17.68
CA THR A 13 -14.10 -4.15 -17.32
C THR A 13 -14.13 -3.55 -15.91
N VAL A 14 -12.99 -3.53 -15.21
CA VAL A 14 -12.84 -2.89 -13.89
C VAL A 14 -13.34 -1.44 -13.87
N LEU A 15 -13.12 -0.66 -14.93
CA LEU A 15 -13.60 0.73 -15.03
C LEU A 15 -15.14 0.80 -15.06
N ARG A 16 -15.79 -0.08 -15.82
CA ARG A 16 -17.25 -0.15 -15.87
C ARG A 16 -17.85 -0.63 -14.56
N ILE A 17 -17.21 -1.60 -13.91
CA ILE A 17 -17.56 -2.07 -12.56
C ILE A 17 -17.52 -0.90 -11.58
N LEU A 18 -16.39 -0.17 -11.53
CA LEU A 18 -16.24 1.02 -10.70
C LEU A 18 -17.32 2.07 -10.98
N HIS A 19 -17.56 2.39 -12.25
CA HIS A 19 -18.55 3.38 -12.64
C HIS A 19 -19.96 3.01 -12.16
N ASN A 20 -20.38 1.76 -12.38
CA ASN A 20 -21.69 1.27 -11.96
C ASN A 20 -21.79 1.22 -10.43
N TYR A 21 -20.77 0.68 -9.77
CA TYR A 21 -20.75 0.58 -8.31
C TYR A 21 -20.82 1.95 -7.64
N ILE A 22 -19.99 2.91 -8.07
CA ILE A 22 -20.01 4.29 -7.56
C ILE A 22 -21.38 4.94 -7.75
N LYS A 23 -21.98 4.76 -8.94
CA LYS A 23 -23.28 5.34 -9.27
C LYS A 23 -24.38 4.83 -8.33
N ASP A 24 -24.45 3.52 -8.14
CA ASP A 24 -25.50 2.89 -7.33
C ASP A 24 -25.26 3.12 -5.84
N LEU A 25 -24.01 3.04 -5.37
CA LEU A 25 -23.63 3.40 -4.00
C LEU A 25 -24.00 4.85 -3.68
N ARG A 26 -23.68 5.79 -4.58
CA ARG A 26 -24.03 7.21 -4.40
C ARG A 26 -25.53 7.45 -4.37
N LYS A 27 -26.29 6.72 -5.20
CA LYS A 27 -27.75 6.81 -5.22
C LYS A 27 -28.35 6.29 -3.92
N ASP A 28 -27.86 5.15 -3.42
CA ASP A 28 -28.31 4.57 -2.14
C ASP A 28 -27.94 5.49 -0.98
N ALA A 29 -26.69 5.96 -0.90
CA ALA A 29 -26.21 6.87 0.13
C ALA A 29 -27.04 8.16 0.23
N LYS A 30 -27.42 8.75 -0.91
CA LYS A 30 -28.31 9.93 -0.94
C LYS A 30 -29.72 9.62 -0.46
N LYS A 31 -30.24 8.42 -0.75
CA LYS A 31 -31.58 7.99 -0.37
C LYS A 31 -31.66 7.69 1.13
N THR A 32 -30.63 7.05 1.69
CA THR A 32 -30.56 6.64 3.10
C THR A 32 -29.99 7.74 4.01
N GLY A 33 -29.29 8.72 3.44
CA GLY A 33 -28.54 9.72 4.21
C GLY A 33 -27.23 9.16 4.79
N ASN A 34 -26.73 8.03 4.28
CA ASN A 34 -25.47 7.43 4.76
C ASN A 34 -24.26 8.27 4.32
N GLU A 35 -23.69 9.02 5.27
CA GLU A 35 -22.54 9.89 5.03
C GLU A 35 -21.21 9.14 4.86
N ILE A 36 -21.11 7.92 5.37
CA ILE A 36 -19.92 7.07 5.21
C ILE A 36 -19.86 6.52 3.78
N ASP A 37 -20.99 6.08 3.23
CA ASP A 37 -21.07 5.65 1.83
C ASP A 37 -20.81 6.79 0.85
N MET A 38 -21.13 8.04 1.21
CA MET A 38 -20.74 9.21 0.41
C MET A 38 -19.21 9.40 0.39
N ILE A 39 -18.51 9.09 1.48
CA ILE A 39 -17.04 9.12 1.53
C ILE A 39 -16.46 7.96 0.74
N HIS A 40 -17.05 6.78 0.88
CA HIS A 40 -16.69 5.59 0.12
C HIS A 40 -16.78 5.85 -1.39
N CYS A 41 -17.85 6.52 -1.84
CA CYS A 41 -17.97 6.97 -3.23
C CYS A 41 -16.80 7.87 -3.66
N ASN A 42 -16.38 8.82 -2.81
CA ASN A 42 -15.28 9.72 -3.13
C ASN A 42 -13.94 8.97 -3.17
N PHE A 43 -13.74 7.98 -2.30
CA PHE A 43 -12.59 7.09 -2.33
C PHE A 43 -12.54 6.25 -3.62
N LEU A 44 -13.67 5.65 -4.02
CA LEU A 44 -13.76 4.88 -5.25
C LEU A 44 -13.57 5.75 -6.50
N LEU A 45 -14.03 7.00 -6.48
CA LEU A 45 -13.75 7.98 -7.55
C LEU A 45 -12.24 8.23 -7.70
N GLN A 46 -11.50 8.37 -6.58
CA GLN A 46 -10.05 8.52 -6.66
C GLN A 46 -9.41 7.31 -7.35
N ILE A 47 -9.84 6.09 -7.03
CA ILE A 47 -9.35 4.88 -7.72
C ILE A 47 -9.71 4.92 -9.21
N GLN A 48 -10.94 5.30 -9.56
CA GLN A 48 -11.37 5.41 -10.95
C GLN A 48 -10.49 6.41 -11.73
N GLU A 49 -10.27 7.62 -11.18
CA GLU A 49 -9.41 8.64 -11.78
C GLU A 49 -7.97 8.15 -11.94
N LEU A 50 -7.44 7.43 -10.94
CA LEU A 50 -6.09 6.85 -11.01
C LEU A 50 -5.96 5.82 -12.15
N LEU A 51 -7.02 5.06 -12.43
CA LEU A 51 -7.01 4.03 -13.47
C LEU A 51 -7.28 4.58 -14.87
N GLU A 52 -8.06 5.66 -14.99
CA GLU A 52 -8.41 6.31 -16.27
C GLU A 52 -7.31 7.25 -16.79
N HIS A 53 -6.64 8.00 -15.89
CA HIS A 53 -5.68 9.04 -16.28
C HIS A 53 -4.22 8.56 -16.22
N ASN A 54 -3.70 7.95 -17.29
CA ASN A 54 -2.31 7.45 -17.29
C ASN A 54 -1.23 8.56 -17.32
N ASP A 55 -1.56 9.80 -17.64
CA ASP A 55 -0.57 10.89 -17.80
C ASP A 55 0.12 11.25 -16.49
N PHE A 56 -0.64 11.33 -15.38
CA PHE A 56 -0.04 11.63 -14.08
C PHE A 56 0.81 10.45 -13.57
N LEU A 57 0.40 9.21 -13.81
CA LEU A 57 1.20 8.02 -13.48
C LEU A 57 2.53 8.04 -14.22
N THR A 58 2.50 8.44 -15.50
CA THR A 58 3.70 8.56 -16.33
C THR A 58 4.63 9.64 -15.77
N ALA A 59 4.09 10.81 -15.40
CA ALA A 59 4.87 11.89 -14.81
C ALA A 59 5.48 11.48 -13.46
N GLN A 60 4.69 10.89 -12.56
CA GLN A 60 5.16 10.40 -11.27
C GLN A 60 6.24 9.32 -11.42
N SER A 61 6.01 8.37 -12.34
CA SER A 61 6.98 7.32 -12.70
C SER A 61 8.28 7.89 -13.24
N GLN A 62 8.23 8.96 -14.04
CA GLN A 62 9.41 9.64 -14.55
C GLN A 62 10.21 10.31 -13.42
N LYS A 63 9.56 10.92 -12.42
CA LYS A 63 10.26 11.48 -11.25
C LYS A 63 10.98 10.39 -10.44
N MET A 64 10.33 9.24 -10.23
CA MET A 64 10.97 8.08 -9.60
C MET A 64 12.13 7.51 -10.42
N ARG A 65 12.02 7.56 -11.77
CA ARG A 65 13.11 7.18 -12.67
C ARG A 65 14.32 8.11 -12.54
N GLU A 66 14.13 9.40 -12.29
CA GLU A 66 15.26 10.30 -12.03
C GLU A 66 15.99 9.92 -10.74
N PHE A 67 15.27 9.52 -9.69
CA PHE A 67 15.91 9.00 -8.47
C PHE A 67 16.65 7.68 -8.73
N TYR A 68 16.09 6.79 -9.55
CA TYR A 68 16.81 5.60 -10.02
C TYR A 68 18.13 5.95 -10.73
N LYS A 69 18.13 6.95 -11.62
CA LYS A 69 19.36 7.38 -12.31
C LYS A 69 20.39 7.97 -11.36
N TYR A 70 19.93 8.76 -10.38
CA TYR A 70 20.79 9.25 -9.30
C TYR A 70 21.45 8.09 -8.55
N MET A 71 20.66 7.10 -8.10
CA MET A 71 21.20 5.92 -7.42
C MET A 71 22.17 5.13 -8.28
N ALA A 72 21.91 4.97 -9.58
CA ALA A 72 22.79 4.26 -10.50
C ALA A 72 24.15 4.95 -10.70
N LYS A 73 24.20 6.27 -10.49
CA LYS A 73 25.43 7.04 -10.55
C LYS A 73 26.19 7.02 -9.22
N GLU A 74 25.50 7.21 -8.10
CA GLU A 74 26.12 7.31 -6.77
C GLU A 74 26.47 5.96 -6.16
N TYR A 75 25.72 4.91 -6.52
CA TYR A 75 25.88 3.55 -6.00
C TYR A 75 26.04 2.51 -7.11
N PRO A 76 27.00 2.67 -8.04
CA PRO A 76 27.11 1.81 -9.22
C PRO A 76 27.58 0.39 -8.89
N PHE A 77 28.09 0.18 -7.66
CA PHE A 77 28.50 -1.12 -7.11
C PHE A 77 27.35 -1.92 -6.50
N MET A 78 26.20 -1.29 -6.22
CA MET A 78 25.03 -1.99 -5.67
C MET A 78 24.13 -2.52 -6.77
N ALA A 79 23.39 -3.59 -6.49
CA ALA A 79 22.24 -3.99 -7.29
C ALA A 79 20.97 -3.47 -6.62
N PHE A 80 20.02 -2.94 -7.39
CA PHE A 80 18.76 -2.46 -6.83
C PHE A 80 17.62 -2.48 -7.84
N THR A 81 16.40 -2.56 -7.33
CA THR A 81 15.18 -2.58 -8.15
C THR A 81 14.14 -1.61 -7.61
N PHE A 82 13.44 -0.94 -8.51
CA PHE A 82 12.28 -0.10 -8.23
C PHE A 82 11.03 -0.80 -8.74
N LYS A 83 10.09 -1.06 -7.83
CA LYS A 83 8.79 -1.69 -8.14
C LYS A 83 7.66 -0.76 -7.72
N GLY A 84 6.97 -0.16 -8.68
CA GLY A 84 5.78 0.66 -8.44
C GLY A 84 4.50 -0.13 -8.69
N ARG A 85 3.51 -0.03 -7.80
CA ARG A 85 2.19 -0.65 -7.95
C ARG A 85 1.07 0.31 -7.58
N ILE A 86 -0.07 0.18 -8.26
CA ILE A 86 -1.36 0.69 -7.82
C ILE A 86 -2.08 -0.43 -7.06
N LYS A 87 -2.69 -0.09 -5.92
CA LYS A 87 -3.50 -1.03 -5.14
C LYS A 87 -4.68 -1.54 -5.97
N SER A 88 -4.96 -2.84 -5.87
CA SER A 88 -6.07 -3.45 -6.59
C SER A 88 -7.42 -3.03 -6.04
N LEU A 89 -8.47 -3.13 -6.87
CA LEU A 89 -9.82 -2.74 -6.48
C LEU A 89 -10.31 -3.50 -5.24
N ILE A 90 -10.18 -4.83 -5.22
CA ILE A 90 -10.62 -5.66 -4.10
C ILE A 90 -9.87 -5.27 -2.81
N ARG A 91 -8.55 -5.12 -2.87
CA ARG A 91 -7.76 -4.75 -1.68
C ARG A 91 -8.01 -3.33 -1.20
N ALA A 92 -8.33 -2.41 -2.12
CA ALA A 92 -8.72 -1.06 -1.76
C ALA A 92 -10.08 -1.03 -1.05
N GLU A 93 -11.04 -1.80 -1.55
CA GLU A 93 -12.37 -1.98 -0.95
C GLU A 93 -12.30 -2.63 0.44
N GLU A 94 -11.55 -3.72 0.58
CA GLU A 94 -11.29 -4.37 1.87
C GLU A 94 -10.65 -3.41 2.87
N LYS A 95 -9.69 -2.61 2.43
CA LYS A 95 -9.00 -1.65 3.29
C LYS A 95 -9.92 -0.53 3.75
N PHE A 96 -10.78 -0.04 2.85
CA PHE A 96 -11.76 1.00 3.18
C PHE A 96 -12.70 0.53 4.29
N ASN A 97 -13.34 -0.61 4.07
CA ASN A 97 -14.29 -1.18 5.02
C ASN A 97 -13.60 -1.62 6.31
N GLY A 98 -12.39 -2.19 6.21
CA GLY A 98 -11.59 -2.57 7.38
C GLY A 98 -11.30 -1.38 8.30
N TYR A 99 -10.98 -0.20 7.76
CA TYR A 99 -10.79 1.01 8.59
C TYR A 99 -12.06 1.46 9.31
N VAL A 100 -13.24 1.28 8.71
CA VAL A 100 -14.51 1.58 9.38
C VAL A 100 -14.74 0.59 10.52
N VAL A 101 -14.57 -0.71 10.26
CA VAL A 101 -14.74 -1.79 11.24
C VAL A 101 -13.77 -1.62 12.39
N GLU A 102 -12.46 -1.56 12.12
CA GLU A 102 -11.41 -1.40 13.13
C GLU A 102 -11.65 -0.17 14.01
N PHE A 103 -11.92 0.99 13.40
CA PHE A 103 -12.08 2.23 14.15
C PHE A 103 -13.32 2.24 15.04
N ILE A 104 -14.48 1.80 14.52
CA ILE A 104 -15.71 1.78 15.32
C ILE A 104 -15.61 0.73 16.43
N TYR A 105 -15.04 -0.44 16.13
CA TYR A 105 -14.83 -1.51 17.10
C TYR A 105 -13.93 -1.04 18.26
N ASP A 106 -12.72 -0.56 17.94
CA ASP A 106 -11.75 -0.13 18.95
C ASP A 106 -12.30 1.05 19.79
N TYR A 107 -12.99 2.00 19.14
CA TYR A 107 -13.62 3.12 19.85
C TYR A 107 -14.71 2.65 20.81
N TYR A 108 -15.53 1.68 20.39
CA TYR A 108 -16.59 1.11 21.23
C TYR A 108 -16.01 0.33 22.42
N GLU A 109 -14.98 -0.50 22.21
CA GLU A 109 -14.32 -1.21 23.31
C GLU A 109 -13.69 -0.26 24.33
N GLU A 110 -13.08 0.83 23.87
CA GLU A 110 -12.42 1.80 24.75
C GLU A 110 -13.43 2.71 25.49
N HIS A 111 -14.52 3.14 24.83
CA HIS A 111 -15.40 4.19 25.34
C HIS A 111 -16.81 3.71 25.74
N GLY A 112 -17.20 2.48 25.39
CA GLY A 112 -18.54 1.93 25.61
C GLY A 112 -19.66 2.63 24.82
N LYS A 113 -19.30 3.39 23.78
CA LYS A 113 -20.23 4.14 22.91
C LYS A 113 -19.69 4.22 21.49
N TYR A 114 -20.55 4.49 20.52
CA TYR A 114 -20.13 4.65 19.12
C TYR A 114 -19.49 6.02 18.85
N PRO A 115 -18.51 6.09 17.93
CA PRO A 115 -17.94 7.36 17.50
C PRO A 115 -18.96 8.19 16.73
N SER A 116 -18.81 9.51 16.77
CA SER A 116 -19.54 10.42 15.91
C SER A 116 -19.13 10.23 14.45
N ILE A 117 -20.03 10.58 13.54
CA ILE A 117 -19.75 10.56 12.09
C ILE A 117 -18.46 11.34 11.80
N ALA A 118 -18.29 12.53 12.37
CA ALA A 118 -17.12 13.37 12.15
C ALA A 118 -15.78 12.69 12.54
N GLU A 119 -15.77 11.89 13.62
CA GLU A 119 -14.60 11.11 14.02
C GLU A 119 -14.28 10.02 13.00
N VAL A 120 -15.29 9.29 12.53
CA VAL A 120 -15.13 8.27 11.47
C VAL A 120 -14.61 8.92 10.18
N LYS A 121 -15.19 10.07 9.77
CA LYS A 121 -14.74 10.80 8.57
C LYS A 121 -13.27 11.20 8.66
N LYS A 122 -12.82 11.68 9.82
CA LYS A 122 -11.44 12.09 10.05
C LYS A 122 -10.47 10.90 9.94
N ARG A 123 -10.90 9.70 10.32
CA ARG A 123 -10.10 8.48 10.17
C ARG A 123 -10.00 8.01 8.72
N LEU A 124 -11.10 8.14 7.96
CA LEU A 124 -11.18 7.69 6.56
C LEU A 124 -10.45 8.60 5.55
N SER A 125 -9.98 9.78 5.94
CA SER A 125 -9.18 10.65 5.06
C SER A 125 -7.71 10.19 4.89
N CYS A 126 -7.32 9.09 5.54
CA CYS A 126 -5.92 8.66 5.66
C CYS A 126 -5.46 7.62 4.62
N PHE A 127 -6.15 7.42 3.50
CA PHE A 127 -5.68 6.49 2.45
C PHE A 127 -4.53 7.12 1.66
N ARG A 128 -3.30 6.71 2.00
CA ARG A 128 -2.08 7.30 1.41
C ARG A 128 -1.27 6.36 0.51
N ASP A 129 -1.67 5.10 0.41
CA ASP A 129 -0.92 4.02 -0.24
C ASP A 129 -1.66 3.41 -1.44
N LEU A 130 -2.57 4.16 -2.08
CA LEU A 130 -3.17 3.72 -3.35
C LEU A 130 -2.08 3.50 -4.41
N ILE A 131 -1.03 4.32 -4.39
CA ILE A 131 0.20 4.10 -5.14
C ILE A 131 1.32 3.80 -4.14
N ALA A 132 2.08 2.75 -4.40
CA ALA A 132 3.23 2.37 -3.59
C ALA A 132 4.42 2.02 -4.47
N TYR A 133 5.59 2.54 -4.12
CA TYR A 133 6.87 2.16 -4.68
C TYR A 133 7.69 1.40 -3.66
N ARG A 134 8.44 0.42 -4.15
CA ARG A 134 9.42 -0.31 -3.36
C ARG A 134 10.79 -0.15 -3.99
N ILE A 135 11.75 0.27 -3.19
CA ILE A 135 13.16 0.32 -3.57
C ILE A 135 13.86 -0.78 -2.78
N ILE A 136 14.35 -1.78 -3.49
CA ILE A 136 15.03 -2.95 -2.92
C ILE A 136 16.49 -2.83 -3.29
N ILE A 137 17.38 -2.87 -2.30
CA ILE A 137 18.83 -2.81 -2.50
C ILE A 137 19.53 -4.10 -2.10
N SER A 138 20.67 -4.37 -2.73
CA SER A 138 21.58 -5.45 -2.37
C SER A 138 23.01 -5.06 -2.70
N VAL A 139 23.94 -5.38 -1.80
CA VAL A 139 25.38 -5.30 -2.09
C VAL A 139 25.82 -6.67 -2.63
N PRO A 140 26.38 -6.75 -3.85
CA PRO A 140 26.93 -7.99 -4.38
C PRO A 140 28.05 -8.58 -3.49
N ARG A 141 28.08 -9.91 -3.39
CA ARG A 141 29.07 -10.64 -2.57
C ARG A 141 30.53 -10.35 -2.93
N CYS A 142 30.82 -10.03 -4.18
CA CYS A 142 32.18 -9.70 -4.63
C CYS A 142 32.76 -8.44 -3.96
N HIS A 143 31.93 -7.61 -3.33
CA HIS A 143 32.37 -6.42 -2.59
C HIS A 143 32.50 -6.64 -1.08
N LEU A 144 32.35 -7.88 -0.59
CA LEU A 144 32.21 -8.19 0.83
C LEU A 144 33.23 -9.22 1.30
N ASN A 145 33.75 -9.03 2.51
CA ASN A 145 34.69 -9.97 3.14
C ASN A 145 33.96 -11.10 3.90
N SER A 146 32.72 -10.89 4.35
CA SER A 146 31.86 -11.88 5.02
C SER A 146 30.35 -11.57 4.85
N GLU A 147 29.46 -12.49 5.24
CA GLU A 147 28.00 -12.26 5.23
C GLU A 147 27.54 -11.36 6.40
N GLU A 148 28.21 -11.37 7.56
CA GLU A 148 27.88 -10.45 8.67
C GLU A 148 28.21 -8.99 8.28
N ASP A 149 29.29 -8.79 7.53
CA ASP A 149 29.61 -7.48 6.94
C ASP A 149 28.51 -7.02 5.96
N ARG A 150 27.81 -7.96 5.31
CA ARG A 150 26.77 -7.65 4.32
C ARG A 150 25.58 -6.96 4.93
N GLU A 151 24.99 -7.55 5.97
CA GLU A 151 23.76 -7.03 6.56
C GLU A 151 23.98 -5.66 7.18
N GLU A 152 25.13 -5.46 7.84
CA GLU A 152 25.51 -4.17 8.40
C GLU A 152 25.72 -3.13 7.29
N GLN A 153 26.42 -3.48 6.20
CA GLN A 153 26.64 -2.57 5.08
C GLN A 153 25.35 -2.23 4.32
N GLU A 154 24.54 -3.23 3.96
CA GLU A 154 23.26 -3.01 3.29
C GLU A 154 22.34 -2.13 4.13
N ARG A 155 22.33 -2.33 5.46
CA ARG A 155 21.60 -1.46 6.40
C ARG A 155 22.14 -0.03 6.38
N LYS A 156 23.46 0.17 6.43
CA LYS A 156 24.08 1.51 6.33
C LYS A 156 23.67 2.21 5.04
N TYR A 157 23.78 1.54 3.89
CA TYR A 157 23.37 2.10 2.60
C TYR A 157 21.87 2.39 2.53
N LEU A 158 21.02 1.52 3.12
CA LEU A 158 19.58 1.75 3.18
C LEU A 158 19.24 3.07 3.88
N TYR A 159 19.84 3.33 5.04
CA TYR A 159 19.64 4.58 5.77
C TYR A 159 20.26 5.79 5.05
N GLN A 160 21.41 5.63 4.40
CA GLN A 160 21.99 6.69 3.57
C GLN A 160 21.04 7.11 2.44
N ILE A 161 20.45 6.13 1.74
CA ILE A 161 19.45 6.39 0.70
C ILE A 161 18.21 7.05 1.33
N ALA A 162 17.76 6.58 2.49
CA ALA A 162 16.62 7.17 3.21
C ALA A 162 16.85 8.63 3.60
N ASN A 163 18.08 9.02 3.92
CA ASN A 163 18.44 10.40 4.23
C ASN A 163 18.39 11.34 3.02
N VAL A 164 18.64 10.82 1.81
CA VAL A 164 18.65 11.63 0.57
C VAL A 164 17.26 11.71 -0.08
N LEU A 165 16.50 10.61 -0.05
CA LEU A 165 15.24 10.47 -0.77
C LEU A 165 14.24 11.62 -0.57
N PRO A 166 13.97 12.13 0.67
CA PRO A 166 12.99 13.19 0.86
C PRO A 166 13.37 14.48 0.16
N GLY A 167 14.62 14.94 0.31
CA GLY A 167 15.11 16.16 -0.32
C GLY A 167 15.14 16.03 -1.85
N PHE A 168 15.57 14.88 -2.37
CA PHE A 168 15.56 14.64 -3.81
C PHE A 168 14.14 14.73 -4.40
N LEU A 169 13.16 14.10 -3.76
CA LEU A 169 11.78 14.15 -4.25
C LEU A 169 11.12 15.51 -4.01
N GLU A 170 11.52 16.25 -2.98
CA GLU A 170 11.07 17.63 -2.77
C GLU A 170 11.43 18.53 -3.95
N GLU A 171 12.66 18.44 -4.47
CA GLU A 171 13.08 19.13 -5.70
C GLU A 171 12.28 18.74 -6.94
N GLN A 172 11.67 17.55 -6.94
CA GLN A 172 10.79 17.04 -8.01
C GLN A 172 9.30 17.37 -7.77
N GLY A 173 9.00 18.21 -6.76
CA GLY A 173 7.65 18.69 -6.46
C GLY A 173 6.82 17.75 -5.59
N PHE A 174 7.44 16.83 -4.84
CA PHE A 174 6.77 16.09 -3.79
C PHE A 174 6.91 16.77 -2.43
N SER A 175 6.07 16.41 -1.47
CA SER A 175 6.21 16.84 -0.08
C SER A 175 6.15 15.63 0.83
N ALA A 176 7.16 15.46 1.70
CA ALA A 176 7.17 14.37 2.66
C ALA A 176 6.11 14.62 3.74
N GLU A 177 5.27 13.62 3.99
CA GLU A 177 4.20 13.69 4.97
C GLU A 177 4.68 13.19 6.34
N PRO A 178 4.35 13.89 7.44
CA PRO A 178 4.73 13.45 8.78
C PRO A 178 4.18 12.04 9.08
N ALA A 179 5.03 11.20 9.69
CA ALA A 179 4.65 9.88 10.18
C ALA A 179 3.86 9.93 11.50
N MET A 180 3.66 11.12 12.06
CA MET A 180 2.91 11.36 13.30
C MET A 180 3.41 10.53 14.51
N GLY A 181 4.72 10.28 14.58
CA GLY A 181 5.35 9.51 15.66
C GLY A 181 5.11 7.99 15.59
N ILE A 182 4.47 7.49 14.52
CA ILE A 182 4.25 6.06 14.33
C ILE A 182 5.59 5.39 14.00
N LYS A 183 6.03 4.43 14.82
CA LYS A 183 7.27 3.66 14.60
C LYS A 183 8.49 4.58 14.39
N GLU A 184 8.67 5.54 15.28
CA GLU A 184 9.80 6.48 15.22
C GLU A 184 11.15 5.73 15.27
N SER A 185 12.09 6.21 14.45
CA SER A 185 13.41 5.59 14.32
C SER A 185 14.30 5.91 15.51
N THR A 186 14.80 4.87 16.17
CA THR A 186 15.86 4.97 17.19
C THR A 186 17.26 4.81 16.59
N SER A 187 17.36 4.58 15.28
CA SER A 187 18.64 4.38 14.59
C SER A 187 19.45 5.68 14.56
N PRO A 188 20.75 5.66 14.89
CA PRO A 188 21.63 6.81 14.70
C PRO A 188 21.98 7.04 13.21
N LEU A 189 21.65 6.10 12.32
CA LEU A 189 21.95 6.19 10.89
C LEU A 189 20.94 7.06 10.11
N LEU A 190 19.75 7.31 10.68
CA LEU A 190 18.74 8.19 10.10
C LEU A 190 18.91 9.60 10.66
N ASN A 191 18.99 10.61 9.80
CA ASN A 191 19.21 11.99 10.21
C ASN A 191 17.99 12.55 10.96
N GLU A 192 18.22 13.32 12.02
CA GLU A 192 17.15 13.95 12.83
C GLU A 192 16.16 14.78 11.99
N SER A 193 16.64 15.41 10.91
CA SER A 193 15.79 16.20 10.01
C SER A 193 14.78 15.36 9.22
N VAL A 194 15.07 14.09 8.96
CA VAL A 194 14.18 13.20 8.17
C VAL A 194 13.41 12.20 9.02
N LYS A 195 13.87 11.91 10.25
CA LYS A 195 13.21 10.98 11.19
C LYS A 195 11.70 11.19 11.31
N PRO A 196 11.16 12.41 11.44
CA PRO A 196 9.71 12.62 11.62
C PRO A 196 8.83 12.15 10.45
N TYR A 197 9.41 11.89 9.27
CA TYR A 197 8.70 11.49 8.06
C TYR A 197 8.73 9.98 7.79
N TYR A 198 9.58 9.24 8.51
CA TYR A 198 9.72 7.79 8.34
C TYR A 198 9.00 7.01 9.43
N ARG A 199 8.36 5.91 9.03
CA ARG A 199 7.99 4.79 9.91
C ARG A 199 9.07 3.73 9.76
N ASP A 200 9.80 3.46 10.85
CA ASP A 200 10.95 2.58 10.88
C ASP A 200 10.60 1.23 11.50
N TYR A 201 10.26 0.28 10.64
CA TYR A 201 9.98 -1.10 11.05
C TYR A 201 11.25 -1.93 11.23
N ILE A 202 12.43 -1.38 10.97
CA ILE A 202 13.71 -2.06 11.12
C ILE A 202 14.17 -2.02 12.58
N CYS A 203 14.00 -0.86 13.23
CA CYS A 203 14.28 -0.66 14.65
C CYS A 203 13.13 -1.12 15.56
N SER A 204 11.89 -1.13 15.05
CA SER A 204 10.76 -1.62 15.81
C SER A 204 10.77 -3.14 15.86
N HIS A 205 10.79 -3.73 17.06
CA HIS A 205 10.64 -5.17 17.21
C HIS A 205 9.20 -5.55 16.80
N SER A 206 9.02 -6.09 15.59
CA SER A 206 7.75 -6.64 15.14
C SER A 206 7.73 -8.14 15.42
N SER A 207 6.60 -8.68 15.88
CA SER A 207 6.42 -10.12 16.14
C SER A 207 6.63 -10.98 14.89
N ASN A 208 6.44 -10.39 13.71
CA ASN A 208 6.40 -11.12 12.44
C ASN A 208 7.73 -11.00 11.65
N ASN A 209 8.79 -10.44 12.25
CA ASN A 209 10.10 -10.18 11.60
C ASN A 209 10.01 -9.27 10.36
N TYR A 210 8.91 -8.54 10.18
CA TYR A 210 8.77 -7.56 9.09
C TYR A 210 9.70 -6.37 9.33
N GLN A 211 10.47 -6.01 8.29
CA GLN A 211 11.46 -4.93 8.32
C GLN A 211 11.37 -4.09 7.03
N SER A 212 11.25 -2.77 7.17
CA SER A 212 11.25 -1.80 6.07
C SER A 212 11.27 -0.37 6.62
N LEU A 213 11.76 0.60 5.85
CA LEU A 213 11.50 2.02 6.11
C LEU A 213 10.37 2.48 5.21
N HIS A 214 9.32 3.06 5.77
CA HIS A 214 8.22 3.62 4.99
C HIS A 214 8.21 5.14 5.10
N ILE A 215 8.08 5.82 3.98
CA ILE A 215 7.84 7.26 3.92
C ILE A 215 6.66 7.51 3.00
N THR A 216 5.86 8.52 3.33
CA THR A 216 4.72 8.92 2.53
C THR A 216 5.00 10.28 1.91
N PHE A 217 4.70 10.42 0.63
CA PHE A 217 4.81 11.66 -0.10
C PHE A 217 3.45 12.10 -0.62
N TYR A 218 3.24 13.41 -0.67
CA TYR A 218 2.18 14.03 -1.44
C TYR A 218 2.78 14.57 -2.75
N ASP A 219 2.26 14.15 -3.90
CA ASP A 219 2.64 14.70 -5.20
C ASP A 219 1.85 15.98 -5.47
N ASN A 220 2.51 17.13 -5.41
CA ASN A 220 1.84 18.42 -5.58
C ASN A 220 1.27 18.61 -6.99
N SER A 221 1.81 17.88 -7.99
CA SER A 221 1.36 17.96 -9.37
C SER A 221 0.06 17.20 -9.60
N SER A 222 -0.01 15.95 -9.14
CA SER A 222 -1.18 15.07 -9.33
C SER A 222 -2.17 15.09 -8.17
N ARG A 223 -1.83 15.78 -7.07
CA ARG A 223 -2.62 15.87 -5.84
C ARG A 223 -2.94 14.52 -5.21
N CYS A 224 -2.07 13.53 -5.38
CA CYS A 224 -2.22 12.20 -4.83
C CYS A 224 -1.12 11.87 -3.82
N TYR A 225 -1.43 11.00 -2.87
CA TYR A 225 -0.44 10.40 -2.00
C TYR A 225 0.23 9.19 -2.66
N MET A 226 1.50 8.99 -2.34
CA MET A 226 2.23 7.75 -2.63
C MET A 226 3.08 7.33 -1.44
N GLU A 227 3.22 6.03 -1.24
CA GLU A 227 4.12 5.47 -0.23
C GLU A 227 5.39 4.94 -0.91
N VAL A 228 6.56 5.20 -0.32
CA VAL A 228 7.82 4.57 -0.71
C VAL A 228 8.31 3.68 0.42
N GLN A 229 8.60 2.42 0.08
CA GLN A 229 9.13 1.42 0.99
C GLN A 229 10.58 1.11 0.60
N LEU A 230 11.51 1.31 1.54
CA LEU A 230 12.92 0.95 1.37
C LEU A 230 13.17 -0.38 2.08
N ARG A 231 13.80 -1.32 1.37
CA ARG A 231 14.15 -2.66 1.89
C ARG A 231 15.52 -3.10 1.37
N THR A 232 16.20 -3.94 2.15
CA THR A 232 17.26 -4.80 1.59
C THR A 232 16.62 -5.99 0.88
N LYS A 233 17.40 -6.74 0.09
CA LYS A 233 16.92 -7.96 -0.57
C LYS A 233 16.41 -8.99 0.44
N MET A 234 17.10 -9.18 1.56
CA MET A 234 16.66 -10.11 2.62
C MET A 234 15.33 -9.67 3.25
N MET A 235 15.18 -8.36 3.53
CA MET A 235 13.92 -7.82 4.05
C MET A 235 12.76 -8.02 3.07
N ASP A 236 13.01 -7.86 1.76
CA ASP A 236 12.01 -8.11 0.74
C ASP A 236 11.64 -9.59 0.65
N ASP A 237 12.62 -10.50 0.72
CA ASP A 237 12.35 -11.95 0.73
C ASP A 237 11.49 -12.36 1.94
N ILE A 238 11.80 -11.85 3.13
CA ILE A 238 11.02 -12.12 4.34
C ILE A 238 9.56 -11.62 4.18
N ALA A 239 9.37 -10.44 3.58
CA ALA A 239 8.06 -9.81 3.41
C ALA A 239 7.21 -10.37 2.26
N GLU A 240 7.82 -10.94 1.21
CA GLU A 240 7.08 -11.42 0.04
C GLU A 240 6.94 -12.94 0.00
N ILE A 241 7.90 -13.69 0.57
CA ILE A 241 7.90 -15.16 0.53
C ILE A 241 8.22 -15.83 1.88
N GLY A 242 8.72 -15.10 2.87
CA GLY A 242 9.16 -15.64 4.16
C GLY A 242 8.10 -15.63 5.27
N SER A 243 8.55 -15.58 6.52
CA SER A 243 7.66 -15.63 7.71
C SER A 243 6.72 -14.43 7.81
N ALA A 244 7.13 -13.28 7.26
CA ALA A 244 6.34 -12.05 7.20
C ALA A 244 5.59 -11.92 5.86
N ASN A 245 5.47 -13.02 5.10
CA ASN A 245 4.84 -12.97 3.78
C ASN A 245 3.49 -12.28 3.87
N HIS A 246 3.24 -11.39 2.92
CA HIS A 246 1.97 -10.72 2.65
C HIS A 246 0.73 -11.60 2.87
N ILE A 247 0.78 -12.90 2.56
CA ILE A 247 -0.33 -13.84 2.80
C ILE A 247 -0.63 -14.02 4.31
N GLY A 248 0.40 -14.13 5.15
CA GLY A 248 0.23 -14.24 6.61
C GLY A 248 -0.29 -12.94 7.22
N TYR A 249 0.23 -11.81 6.72
CA TYR A 249 -0.25 -10.48 7.11
C TYR A 249 -1.70 -10.24 6.71
N GLU A 250 -2.11 -10.68 5.51
CA GLU A 250 -3.50 -10.63 5.07
C GLU A 250 -4.40 -11.40 6.05
N LYS A 251 -4.06 -12.64 6.41
CA LYS A 251 -4.84 -13.44 7.37
C LYS A 251 -4.98 -12.78 8.76
N GLU A 252 -3.95 -12.09 9.23
CA GLU A 252 -4.03 -11.34 10.49
C GLU A 252 -5.02 -10.18 10.38
N GLN A 253 -4.99 -9.44 9.26
CA GLN A 253 -6.01 -8.42 8.97
C GLN A 253 -7.41 -9.00 8.78
N GLU A 254 -7.54 -10.21 8.22
CA GLU A 254 -8.83 -10.90 8.13
C GLU A 254 -9.44 -11.12 9.51
N HIS A 255 -8.62 -11.54 10.49
CA HIS A 255 -9.07 -11.72 11.87
C HIS A 255 -9.55 -10.40 12.49
N GLU A 256 -8.76 -9.33 12.37
CA GLU A 256 -9.13 -8.01 12.90
C GLU A 256 -10.40 -7.44 12.25
N ARG A 257 -10.60 -7.71 10.95
CA ARG A 257 -11.80 -7.30 10.19
C ARG A 257 -13.01 -8.19 10.44
N ALA A 258 -12.81 -9.39 10.95
CA ALA A 258 -13.89 -10.33 11.30
C ALA A 258 -14.41 -10.14 12.73
N ARG A 259 -13.81 -9.24 13.54
CA ARG A 259 -14.28 -8.88 14.88
C ARG A 259 -15.69 -8.27 14.82
N ARG A 260 -16.62 -8.86 15.56
CA ARG A 260 -18.05 -8.45 15.65
C ARG A 260 -18.66 -8.75 17.01
N ASP A 261 -17.98 -9.53 17.83
CA ASP A 261 -18.42 -10.02 19.14
C ASP A 261 -18.80 -8.90 20.12
N ALA A 262 -18.11 -7.76 20.10
CA ALA A 262 -18.44 -6.63 20.95
C ALA A 262 -19.63 -5.77 20.47
N ILE A 263 -19.97 -5.80 19.18
CA ILE A 263 -20.99 -4.91 18.57
C ILE A 263 -22.15 -5.73 18.01
N PRO A 264 -23.33 -5.72 18.65
CA PRO A 264 -24.50 -6.44 18.15
C PRO A 264 -25.01 -5.92 16.80
N GLU A 265 -25.59 -6.82 16.01
CA GLU A 265 -26.20 -6.48 14.73
C GLU A 265 -27.36 -5.49 14.87
N GLY A 266 -27.36 -4.45 14.04
CA GLY A 266 -28.38 -3.41 14.00
C GLY A 266 -28.12 -2.22 14.93
N GLU A 267 -27.13 -2.32 15.83
CA GLU A 267 -26.78 -1.23 16.75
C GLU A 267 -25.98 -0.11 16.07
N CYS A 268 -25.15 -0.46 15.08
CA CYS A 268 -24.35 0.51 14.33
C CYS A 268 -24.37 0.20 12.83
N LEU A 269 -25.25 0.89 12.10
CA LEU A 269 -25.43 0.70 10.65
C LEU A 269 -24.11 0.79 9.86
N TYR A 270 -23.25 1.76 10.17
CA TYR A 270 -21.98 1.95 9.44
C TYR A 270 -21.00 0.80 9.68
N PHE A 271 -20.98 0.25 10.90
CA PHE A 271 -20.19 -0.92 11.22
C PHE A 271 -20.75 -2.15 10.52
N ASP A 272 -22.06 -2.38 10.59
CA ASP A 272 -22.72 -3.52 9.97
C ASP A 272 -22.51 -3.58 8.45
N GLU A 273 -22.69 -2.45 7.76
CA GLU A 273 -22.50 -2.40 6.31
C GLU A 273 -21.03 -2.59 5.91
N ALA A 274 -20.09 -1.98 6.63
CA ALA A 274 -18.66 -2.16 6.35
C ALA A 274 -18.19 -3.59 6.66
N TYR A 275 -18.65 -4.16 7.77
CA TYR A 275 -18.38 -5.55 8.14
C TYR A 275 -18.89 -6.51 7.06
N GLU A 276 -20.14 -6.38 6.64
CA GLU A 276 -20.74 -7.26 5.65
C GLU A 276 -20.04 -7.14 4.27
N ARG A 277 -19.68 -5.92 3.84
CA ARG A 277 -18.85 -5.73 2.63
C ARG A 277 -17.51 -6.44 2.74
N GLY A 278 -16.82 -6.30 3.88
CA GLY A 278 -15.55 -6.96 4.15
C GLY A 278 -15.70 -8.49 4.10
N MET A 279 -16.65 -9.05 4.85
CA MET A 279 -16.87 -10.50 4.94
C MET A 279 -17.23 -11.13 3.59
N LYS A 280 -18.01 -10.44 2.76
CA LYS A 280 -18.31 -10.92 1.40
C LYS A 280 -17.11 -10.93 0.47
N LEU A 281 -16.13 -10.04 0.67
CA LEU A 281 -14.89 -10.05 -0.10
C LEU A 281 -13.91 -11.12 0.40
N LEU A 282 -13.85 -11.35 1.71
CA LEU A 282 -13.02 -12.42 2.29
C LEU A 282 -13.46 -13.81 1.81
N ASN A 283 -14.77 -14.01 1.66
CA ASN A 283 -15.34 -15.27 1.18
C ASN A 283 -15.45 -15.34 -0.35
N LEU A 284 -14.82 -14.42 -1.08
CA LEU A 284 -14.89 -14.36 -2.54
C LEU A 284 -14.14 -15.53 -3.17
N LYS A 285 -14.83 -16.30 -4.01
CA LYS A 285 -14.21 -17.35 -4.80
C LYS A 285 -13.67 -16.76 -6.09
N LEU A 286 -12.38 -16.46 -6.12
CA LEU A 286 -11.74 -15.81 -7.27
C LEU A 286 -11.91 -16.58 -8.59
N ALA A 287 -12.00 -17.91 -8.53
CA ALA A 287 -12.21 -18.76 -9.70
C ALA A 287 -13.61 -18.64 -10.33
N GLU A 288 -14.59 -18.08 -9.61
CA GLU A 288 -15.97 -17.89 -10.08
C GLU A 288 -16.20 -16.49 -10.65
N LEU A 289 -15.22 -15.57 -10.56
CA LEU A 289 -15.36 -14.20 -11.05
C LEU A 289 -15.36 -14.14 -12.58
N ASP A 290 -16.27 -13.34 -13.13
CA ASP A 290 -16.33 -13.02 -14.55
C ASP A 290 -16.10 -11.51 -14.72
N VAL A 291 -14.82 -11.13 -14.85
CA VAL A 291 -14.34 -9.76 -15.04
C VAL A 291 -13.35 -9.77 -16.20
N ASN A 292 -13.48 -8.83 -17.15
CA ASN A 292 -12.59 -8.77 -18.31
C ASN A 292 -11.11 -8.64 -17.89
N MET A 293 -10.23 -9.38 -18.55
CA MET A 293 -8.78 -9.46 -18.26
C MET A 293 -8.42 -10.04 -16.89
N PHE A 294 -9.36 -10.74 -16.23
CA PHE A 294 -9.13 -11.46 -14.99
C PHE A 294 -9.45 -12.96 -15.16
N SER A 295 -8.59 -13.82 -14.62
CA SER A 295 -8.88 -15.25 -14.49
C SER A 295 -8.12 -15.82 -13.29
N ALA A 296 -8.72 -16.78 -12.59
CA ALA A 296 -8.09 -17.47 -11.49
C ALA A 296 -8.47 -18.96 -11.49
N VAL A 297 -7.52 -19.81 -11.13
CA VAL A 297 -7.80 -21.23 -10.83
C VAL A 297 -8.09 -21.41 -9.34
N ASN A 298 -7.38 -20.64 -8.51
CA ASN A 298 -7.56 -20.56 -7.06
C ASN A 298 -6.92 -19.26 -6.54
N ASN A 299 -6.92 -19.06 -5.21
CA ASN A 299 -6.42 -17.84 -4.57
C ASN A 299 -4.89 -17.62 -4.71
N SER A 300 -4.13 -18.61 -5.19
CA SER A 300 -2.68 -18.50 -5.42
C SER A 300 -2.34 -18.41 -6.91
N LEU A 301 -3.11 -19.07 -7.77
CA LEU A 301 -2.89 -19.13 -9.22
C LEU A 301 -3.88 -18.20 -9.94
N ILE A 302 -3.45 -16.95 -10.09
CA ILE A 302 -4.25 -15.84 -10.62
C ILE A 302 -3.51 -15.20 -11.79
N ASN A 303 -4.21 -14.97 -12.89
CA ASN A 303 -3.80 -14.12 -14.00
C ASN A 303 -4.68 -12.87 -14.02
N ASP A 304 -4.13 -11.78 -13.48
CA ASP A 304 -4.82 -10.51 -13.31
C ASP A 304 -4.14 -9.43 -14.15
N GLY A 305 -4.72 -9.15 -15.30
CA GLY A 305 -4.25 -8.10 -16.22
C GLY A 305 -4.94 -6.76 -16.03
N CYS A 306 -5.98 -6.67 -15.18
CA CYS A 306 -6.78 -5.46 -15.00
C CYS A 306 -6.61 -4.81 -13.61
N GLY A 307 -5.87 -5.44 -12.70
CA GLY A 307 -5.64 -4.94 -11.35
C GLY A 307 -6.84 -5.14 -10.42
N LEU A 308 -7.65 -6.17 -10.66
CA LEU A 308 -8.82 -6.46 -9.84
C LEU A 308 -8.44 -6.92 -8.43
N TYR A 309 -7.48 -7.84 -8.34
CA TYR A 309 -7.06 -8.51 -7.12
C TYR A 309 -5.58 -8.31 -6.79
N ARG A 310 -4.68 -8.45 -7.78
CA ARG A 310 -3.26 -8.12 -7.68
C ARG A 310 -3.05 -6.65 -8.02
N GLY A 311 -2.14 -5.99 -7.31
CA GLY A 311 -1.82 -4.59 -7.62
C GLY A 311 -1.28 -4.43 -9.04
N ARG A 312 -1.74 -3.41 -9.77
CA ARG A 312 -1.28 -3.11 -11.14
C ARG A 312 0.14 -2.57 -11.09
N LEU A 313 1.09 -3.26 -11.72
CA LEU A 313 2.47 -2.80 -11.84
C LEU A 313 2.52 -1.57 -12.75
N ILE A 314 3.16 -0.49 -12.28
CA ILE A 314 3.32 0.77 -13.03
C ILE A 314 4.78 1.12 -13.30
N LEU A 315 5.73 0.52 -12.57
CA LEU A 315 7.14 0.83 -12.71
C LEU A 315 8.01 -0.40 -12.40
N PRO A 316 8.69 -0.97 -13.39
CA PRO A 316 9.84 -1.84 -13.15
C PRO A 316 11.12 -1.20 -13.69
N TYR A 317 12.03 -0.80 -12.81
CA TYR A 317 13.42 -0.50 -13.18
C TYR A 317 14.37 -1.36 -12.37
N GLU A 318 15.37 -1.91 -13.04
CA GLU A 318 16.37 -2.78 -12.44
C GLU A 318 17.74 -2.27 -12.80
N HIS A 319 18.57 -2.06 -11.77
CA HIS A 319 19.99 -1.81 -11.92
C HIS A 319 20.74 -3.07 -11.48
N LEU A 320 21.37 -3.72 -12.45
CA LEU A 320 22.34 -4.77 -12.17
C LEU A 320 23.68 -4.08 -11.88
N SER A 321 24.29 -4.41 -10.74
CA SER A 321 25.62 -3.88 -10.39
C SER A 321 26.58 -4.16 -11.55
N ARG A 322 27.27 -3.11 -11.98
CA ARG A 322 28.22 -3.18 -13.11
C ARG A 322 29.56 -3.79 -12.71
N PHE A 323 29.79 -4.00 -11.42
CA PHE A 323 31.05 -4.48 -10.88
C PHE A 323 30.83 -5.86 -10.27
N GLN A 324 30.96 -6.92 -11.09
CA GLN A 324 31.02 -8.29 -10.56
C GLN A 324 32.45 -8.80 -10.41
N ASN A 325 33.41 -8.14 -11.07
CA ASN A 325 34.85 -8.27 -10.93
C ASN A 325 35.48 -6.98 -11.52
N ASP A 326 36.72 -6.66 -11.18
CA ASP A 326 37.53 -5.57 -11.78
C ASP A 326 37.83 -5.75 -13.29
N LEU A 327 36.96 -6.44 -14.03
CA LEU A 327 37.14 -6.92 -15.40
C LEU A 327 35.96 -6.56 -16.32
N ILE A 328 35.19 -5.53 -15.99
CA ILE A 328 34.20 -4.98 -16.92
C ILE A 328 34.64 -3.55 -17.26
N ASP A 329 35.43 -3.46 -18.34
CA ASP A 329 35.85 -2.22 -19.00
C ASP A 329 34.66 -1.36 -19.46
#